data_AF-Q7UMN6-F1
#
_entry.id   AF-Q7UMN6-F1
#
_cell.length_a   1.000
_cell.length_b   1.000
_cell.length_c   1.000
_cell.angle_alpha   90.00
_cell.angle_beta   90.00
_cell.angle_gamma   90.00
#
_symmetry.space_group_name_H-M   'P 1'
#
loop_
_entity.id
_entity.type
_entity.pdbx_description
1 polymer ?
#
loop_
_entity_poly.entity_id
_entity_poly.type
_entity_poly.pdbx_seq_one_letter_code
_entity_poly.pdbx_strand_id
1 'polypeptide(L)'
;MMNHRSTRRTSPSRNAFTMIELVVAASIMIALMSVVTSLTFRIHRVWQDTNQQRIATWAVSSELERITSLPLDDIATTLDELEASEELRNLLTEPEWSGDLIDDELGPRVALRLDWKRRHPGKPLELVGWVLDTTAQQEASP
;
A
#
# COMPACT_ATOMS: atom_id res chain seq x y z
N MET A 1 62.52 -66.91 -9.31
CA MET A 1 62.11 -65.53 -9.64
C MET A 1 60.95 -65.60 -10.64
N MET A 2 59.75 -65.11 -10.27
CA MET A 2 58.87 -64.32 -11.16
C MET A 2 57.64 -63.90 -10.34
N ASN A 3 57.60 -62.63 -9.89
CA ASN A 3 56.43 -62.08 -9.21
C ASN A 3 55.48 -61.48 -10.25
N HIS A 4 54.32 -62.10 -10.45
CA HIS A 4 53.22 -61.51 -11.22
C HIS A 4 52.58 -60.38 -10.42
N ARG A 5 52.89 -59.12 -10.76
CA ARG A 5 52.14 -57.97 -10.25
C ARG A 5 50.81 -57.87 -11.01
N SER A 6 49.72 -58.21 -10.33
CA SER A 6 48.37 -57.86 -10.75
C SER A 6 48.15 -56.36 -10.57
N THR A 7 48.04 -55.62 -11.67
CA THR A 7 47.62 -54.22 -11.65
C THR A 7 46.09 -54.16 -11.59
N ARG A 8 45.52 -53.83 -10.42
CA ARG A 8 44.12 -53.44 -10.31
C ARG A 8 43.91 -52.12 -11.07
N ARG A 9 43.14 -52.14 -12.15
CA ARG A 9 42.59 -50.92 -12.76
C ARG A 9 41.51 -50.35 -11.84
N THR A 10 41.78 -49.18 -11.27
CA THR A 10 40.73 -48.35 -10.66
C THR A 10 39.93 -47.69 -11.79
N SER A 11 38.68 -48.09 -11.98
CA SER A 11 37.75 -47.38 -12.86
C SER A 11 37.50 -45.98 -12.28
N PRO A 12 37.54 -44.89 -13.08
CA PRO A 12 37.27 -43.56 -12.57
C PRO A 12 35.81 -43.52 -12.07
N SER A 13 35.62 -43.19 -10.78
CA SER A 13 34.32 -43.20 -10.13
C SER A 13 33.43 -42.08 -10.69
N ARG A 14 32.52 -42.44 -11.61
CA ARG A 14 31.48 -41.54 -12.16
C ARG A 14 30.68 -40.83 -11.06
N ASN A 15 30.62 -41.42 -9.86
CA ASN A 15 29.95 -40.89 -8.67
C ASN A 15 30.51 -39.55 -8.20
N ALA A 16 31.81 -39.28 -8.38
CA ALA A 16 32.40 -37.99 -7.97
C ALA A 16 31.88 -36.83 -8.83
N PHE A 17 31.64 -37.09 -10.12
CA PHE A 17 31.07 -36.09 -11.04
C PHE A 17 29.61 -35.78 -10.70
N THR A 18 28.81 -36.79 -10.37
CA THR A 18 27.41 -36.63 -9.97
C THR A 18 27.25 -35.87 -8.64
N MET A 19 28.17 -36.04 -7.69
CA MET A 19 28.14 -35.26 -6.44
C MET A 19 28.44 -33.78 -6.67
N ILE A 20 29.42 -33.45 -7.53
CA ILE A 20 29.73 -32.06 -7.88
C ILE A 20 28.55 -31.41 -8.60
N GLU A 21 27.94 -32.13 -9.56
CA GLU A 21 26.75 -31.67 -10.27
C GLU A 21 25.58 -31.39 -9.32
N LEU A 22 25.35 -32.26 -8.33
CA LEU A 22 24.32 -32.06 -7.31
C LEU A 22 24.59 -30.83 -6.44
N VAL A 23 25.83 -30.63 -6.00
CA VAL A 23 26.21 -29.45 -5.18
C VAL A 23 26.05 -28.17 -5.99
N VAL A 24 26.47 -28.17 -7.25
CA VAL A 24 26.30 -27.03 -8.16
C VAL A 24 24.81 -26.75 -8.37
N ALA A 25 24.00 -27.75 -8.69
CA ALA A 25 22.55 -27.60 -8.85
C ALA A 25 21.89 -27.07 -7.58
N ALA A 26 22.25 -27.60 -6.40
CA ALA A 26 21.74 -27.13 -5.12
C ALA A 26 22.14 -25.66 -4.85
N SER A 27 23.39 -25.28 -5.15
CA SER A 27 23.86 -23.91 -4.99
C SER A 27 23.10 -22.92 -5.89
N ILE A 28 22.83 -23.31 -7.13
CA ILE A 28 22.03 -22.53 -8.08
C ILE A 28 20.59 -22.41 -7.55
N MET A 29 20.01 -23.50 -7.05
CA MET A 29 18.65 -23.50 -6.49
C MET A 29 18.54 -22.57 -5.27
N ILE A 30 19.51 -22.61 -4.35
CA ILE A 30 19.56 -21.72 -3.17
C ILE A 30 19.70 -20.25 -3.62
N ALA A 31 20.56 -19.98 -4.60
CA ALA A 31 20.71 -18.63 -5.16
C ALA A 31 19.40 -18.15 -5.79
N LEU A 32 18.72 -19.00 -6.58
CA LEU A 32 17.43 -18.68 -7.18
C LEU A 32 16.34 -18.42 -6.14
N MET A 33 16.24 -19.27 -5.11
CA MET A 33 15.30 -19.06 -4.01
C MET A 33 15.53 -17.71 -3.33
N SER A 34 16.79 -17.34 -3.08
CA SER A 34 17.12 -16.05 -2.46
C SER A 34 16.66 -14.86 -3.30
N VAL A 35 16.84 -14.93 -4.62
CA VAL A 35 16.38 -13.89 -5.55
C VAL A 35 14.86 -13.81 -5.58
N VAL A 36 14.18 -14.96 -5.71
CA VAL A 36 12.71 -15.02 -5.76
C VAL A 36 12.11 -14.49 -4.46
N THR A 37 12.62 -14.91 -3.30
CA THR A 37 12.15 -14.41 -2.00
C THR A 37 12.31 -12.89 -1.90
N SER A 38 13.48 -12.36 -2.27
CA SER A 38 13.72 -10.90 -2.29
C SER A 38 12.73 -10.17 -3.20
N LEU A 39 12.45 -10.71 -4.38
CA LEU A 39 11.50 -10.13 -5.32
C LEU A 39 10.07 -10.15 -4.77
N THR A 40 9.63 -11.27 -4.20
CA THR A 40 8.30 -11.40 -3.57
C THR A 40 8.11 -10.38 -2.45
N PHE A 41 9.11 -10.18 -1.60
CA PHE A 41 9.05 -9.15 -0.55
C PHE A 41 8.93 -7.73 -1.12
N ARG A 42 9.64 -7.43 -2.22
CA ARG A 42 9.53 -6.12 -2.89
C ARG A 42 8.15 -5.91 -3.51
N ILE A 43 7.63 -6.91 -4.21
CA ILE A 43 6.29 -6.85 -4.83
C ILE A 43 5.23 -6.67 -3.75
N HIS A 44 5.30 -7.44 -2.67
CA HIS A 44 4.34 -7.34 -1.57
C HIS A 44 4.33 -5.93 -0.96
N ARG A 45 5.49 -5.31 -0.78
CA ARG A 45 5.59 -3.93 -0.30
C ARG A 45 4.95 -2.91 -1.24
N VAL A 46 5.22 -3.01 -2.55
CA VAL A 46 4.60 -2.12 -3.54
C VAL A 46 3.08 -2.26 -3.54
N TRP A 47 2.60 -3.51 -3.42
CA TRP A 47 1.18 -3.78 -3.34
C TRP A 47 0.56 -3.21 -2.07
N GLN A 48 1.22 -3.34 -0.92
CA GLN A 48 0.80 -2.74 0.34
C GLN A 48 0.69 -1.21 0.24
N ASP A 49 1.72 -0.55 -0.31
CA ASP A 49 1.72 0.91 -0.49
C ASP A 49 0.56 1.35 -1.41
N THR A 50 0.34 0.63 -2.52
CA THR A 50 -0.76 0.91 -3.45
C THR A 50 -2.12 0.69 -2.78
N ASN A 51 -2.25 -0.36 -1.98
CA ASN A 51 -3.49 -0.67 -1.28
C ASN A 51 -3.83 0.41 -0.25
N GLN A 52 -2.85 0.87 0.54
CA GLN A 52 -3.04 1.97 1.49
C GLN A 52 -3.46 3.26 0.78
N GLN A 53 -2.84 3.59 -0.36
CA GLN A 53 -3.24 4.75 -1.16
C GLN A 53 -4.69 4.63 -1.65
N ARG A 54 -5.11 3.47 -2.15
CA ARG A 54 -6.49 3.25 -2.60
C ARG A 54 -7.50 3.38 -1.45
N ILE A 55 -7.17 2.83 -0.28
CA ILE A 55 -8.00 2.94 0.92
C ILE A 55 -8.12 4.41 1.35
N ALA A 56 -6.99 5.14 1.38
CA ALA A 56 -6.98 6.55 1.72
C ALA A 56 -7.82 7.38 0.72
N THR A 57 -7.68 7.15 -0.58
CA THR A 57 -8.50 7.84 -1.60
C THR A 57 -9.98 7.56 -1.43
N TRP A 58 -10.35 6.30 -1.19
CA TRP A 58 -11.75 5.96 -0.94
C TRP A 58 -12.27 6.64 0.34
N ALA A 59 -11.51 6.59 1.43
CA ALA A 59 -11.89 7.21 2.70
C ALA A 59 -12.07 8.73 2.55
N VAL A 60 -11.10 9.45 1.97
CA VAL A 60 -11.20 10.90 1.76
C VAL A 60 -12.36 11.23 0.83
N SER A 61 -12.55 10.47 -0.25
CA SER A 61 -13.65 10.71 -1.18
C SER A 61 -15.01 10.53 -0.52
N SER A 62 -15.21 9.44 0.23
CA SER A 62 -16.48 9.17 0.91
C SER A 62 -16.76 10.17 2.02
N GLU A 63 -15.73 10.53 2.79
CA GLU A 63 -15.88 11.50 3.87
C GLU A 63 -16.12 12.91 3.33
N LEU A 64 -15.45 13.29 2.24
CA LEU A 64 -15.71 14.55 1.55
C LEU A 64 -17.15 14.62 1.00
N GLU A 65 -17.65 13.54 0.39
CA GLU A 65 -19.04 13.46 -0.08
C GLU A 65 -20.03 13.62 1.09
N ARG A 66 -19.75 12.98 2.23
CA ARG A 66 -20.56 13.12 3.44
C ARG A 66 -20.60 14.56 3.93
N ILE A 67 -19.44 15.20 4.07
CA ILE A 67 -19.34 16.59 4.59
C ILE A 67 -19.96 17.58 3.61
N THR A 68 -19.70 17.46 2.31
CA THR A 68 -20.23 18.41 1.29
C THR A 68 -21.74 18.32 1.11
N SER A 69 -22.38 17.27 1.62
CA SER A 69 -23.84 17.12 1.68
C SER A 69 -24.48 17.76 2.91
N LEU A 70 -23.69 18.19 3.90
CA LEU A 70 -24.19 18.84 5.11
C LEU A 70 -24.55 20.32 4.85
N PRO A 71 -25.46 20.90 5.66
CA PRO A 71 -25.68 22.34 5.69
C PRO A 71 -24.37 23.08 6.00
N LEU A 72 -24.16 24.23 5.38
CA LEU A 72 -22.92 25.01 5.51
C LEU A 72 -22.54 25.30 6.97
N ASP A 73 -23.54 25.55 7.82
CA ASP A 73 -23.37 25.84 9.24
C ASP A 73 -22.83 24.64 10.04
N ASP A 74 -23.10 23.42 9.59
CA ASP A 74 -22.70 22.17 10.28
C ASP A 74 -21.32 21.67 9.81
N ILE A 75 -20.83 22.16 8.66
CA ILE A 75 -19.58 21.69 8.06
C ILE A 75 -18.37 22.02 8.94
N ALA A 76 -18.26 23.26 9.42
CA ALA A 76 -17.13 23.68 10.24
C ALA A 76 -17.01 22.84 11.52
N THR A 77 -18.13 22.64 12.22
CA THR A 77 -18.21 21.78 13.41
C THR A 77 -17.83 20.33 13.09
N THR A 78 -18.31 19.80 11.97
CA THR A 78 -17.99 18.43 11.54
C THR A 78 -16.51 18.25 11.22
N LEU A 79 -15.84 19.27 10.66
CA LEU A 79 -14.41 19.26 10.39
C LEU A 79 -13.57 19.27 11.67
N ASP A 80 -14.00 19.99 12.71
CA ASP A 80 -13.32 20.03 14.01
C ASP A 80 -13.45 18.72 14.79
N GLU A 81 -14.56 17.99 14.61
CA GLU A 81 -14.84 16.71 15.29
C GLU A 81 -14.38 15.48 14.50
N LEU A 82 -13.58 15.68 13.44
CA LEU A 82 -13.28 14.62 12.49
C LEU A 82 -12.28 13.61 13.05
N GLU A 83 -12.77 12.42 13.39
CA GLU A 83 -11.95 11.32 13.90
C GLU A 83 -11.88 10.14 12.94
N ALA A 84 -10.71 9.49 12.88
CA ALA A 84 -10.57 8.26 12.14
C ALA A 84 -11.37 7.12 12.81
N SER A 85 -12.21 6.43 12.04
CA SER A 85 -12.97 5.27 12.51
C SER A 85 -12.03 4.11 12.89
N GLU A 86 -12.52 3.17 13.70
CA GLU A 86 -11.76 1.97 14.08
C GLU A 86 -11.35 1.14 12.85
N GLU A 87 -12.22 1.06 11.84
CA GLU A 87 -11.93 0.37 10.58
C GLU A 87 -10.77 1.04 9.85
N LEU A 88 -10.75 2.38 9.78
CA LEU A 88 -9.67 3.11 9.12
C LEU A 88 -8.35 2.95 9.89
N ARG A 89 -8.38 2.97 11.23
CA ARG A 89 -7.22 2.71 12.10
C ARG A 89 -6.67 1.29 11.98
N ASN A 90 -7.51 0.32 11.61
CA ASN A 90 -7.07 -1.05 11.32
C ASN A 90 -6.41 -1.20 9.94
N LEU A 91 -6.73 -0.32 8.99
CA LEU A 91 -6.24 -0.37 7.61
C LEU A 91 -5.03 0.55 7.36
N LEU A 92 -4.99 1.70 8.03
CA LEU A 92 -3.93 2.70 7.96
C LEU A 92 -3.27 2.83 9.33
N THR A 93 -1.95 2.97 9.35
CA THR A 93 -1.20 3.18 10.59
C THR A 93 -1.25 4.65 10.99
N GLU A 94 -1.77 4.95 12.18
CA GLU A 94 -1.85 6.33 12.72
C GLU A 94 -2.49 7.31 11.71
N PRO A 95 -3.76 7.09 11.29
CA PRO A 95 -4.45 7.99 10.36
C PRO A 95 -4.85 9.30 11.07
N GLU A 96 -4.54 10.42 10.44
CA GLU A 96 -4.83 11.77 10.92
C GLU A 96 -5.60 12.56 9.86
N TRP A 97 -6.73 13.12 10.27
CA TRP A 97 -7.55 13.98 9.44
C TRP A 97 -7.21 15.44 9.68
N SER A 98 -7.32 16.25 8.62
CA SER A 98 -7.39 17.70 8.71
C SER A 98 -8.26 18.22 7.58
N GLY A 99 -8.96 19.33 7.80
CA GLY A 99 -9.72 19.94 6.73
C GLY A 99 -10.03 21.39 7.00
N ASP A 100 -10.29 22.11 5.91
CA ASP A 100 -10.56 23.54 5.91
C ASP A 100 -11.81 23.82 5.09
N LEU A 101 -12.70 24.68 5.62
CA LEU A 101 -13.75 25.31 4.84
C LEU A 101 -13.18 26.54 4.13
N ILE A 102 -13.26 26.56 2.81
CA ILE A 102 -12.79 27.63 1.95
C ILE A 102 -14.03 28.31 1.36
N ASP A 103 -14.24 29.57 1.73
CA ASP A 103 -15.29 30.42 1.14
C ASP A 103 -14.61 31.51 0.31
N ASP A 104 -14.64 31.35 -1.01
CA ASP A 104 -14.05 32.27 -1.99
C ASP A 104 -15.09 32.79 -2.99
N GLU A 105 -14.69 33.70 -3.90
CA GLU A 105 -15.60 34.33 -4.87
C GLU A 105 -16.37 33.33 -5.77
N LEU A 106 -15.90 32.09 -5.87
CA LEU A 106 -16.51 31.07 -6.70
C LEU A 106 -17.45 30.16 -5.88
N GLY A 107 -17.53 30.33 -4.56
CA GLY A 107 -18.44 29.64 -3.65
C GLY A 107 -17.76 28.73 -2.62
N PRO A 108 -18.55 28.17 -1.67
CA PRO A 108 -18.04 27.38 -0.56
C PRO A 108 -17.50 26.01 -1.01
N ARG A 109 -16.30 25.66 -0.51
CA ARG A 109 -15.62 24.38 -0.73
C ARG A 109 -15.05 23.83 0.55
N VAL A 110 -14.92 22.52 0.62
CA VAL A 110 -14.22 21.81 1.68
C VAL A 110 -12.96 21.20 1.13
N ALA A 111 -11.81 21.53 1.71
CA ALA A 111 -10.56 20.82 1.49
C ALA A 111 -10.37 19.81 2.62
N LEU A 112 -10.35 18.52 2.29
CA LEU A 112 -10.17 17.43 3.25
C LEU A 112 -8.85 16.71 2.97
N ARG A 113 -8.08 16.48 4.03
CA ARG A 113 -6.77 15.84 3.98
C ARG A 113 -6.69 14.67 4.95
N LEU A 114 -6.06 13.60 4.48
CA LEU A 114 -5.73 12.42 5.28
C LEU A 114 -4.23 12.17 5.19
N ASP A 115 -3.55 12.17 6.33
CA ASP A 115 -2.18 11.68 6.46
C ASP A 115 -2.17 10.37 7.26
N TRP A 116 -1.13 9.58 7.04
CA TRP A 116 -0.92 8.35 7.78
C TRP A 116 0.56 8.00 7.79
N LYS A 117 0.94 7.20 8.77
CA LYS A 117 2.31 6.71 8.89
C LYS A 117 2.62 5.70 7.81
N ARG A 118 3.35 6.17 6.81
CA ARG A 118 3.85 5.41 5.66
C ARG A 118 5.35 5.25 5.71
N ARG A 119 5.85 4.22 5.01
CA ARG A 119 7.27 3.91 4.89
C ARG A 119 8.09 5.07 4.33
N HIS A 120 7.52 5.78 3.35
CA HIS A 120 8.14 6.93 2.70
C HIS A 120 7.29 8.17 3.00
N PRO A 121 7.74 9.09 3.87
CA PRO A 121 6.99 10.28 4.18
C PRO A 121 6.75 11.09 2.90
N GLY A 122 5.57 11.69 2.80
CA GLY A 122 5.10 12.37 1.60
C GLY A 122 4.13 13.48 1.99
N LYS A 123 3.39 14.00 1.00
CA LYS A 123 2.31 14.94 1.28
C LYS A 123 1.05 14.19 1.73
N PRO A 124 0.25 14.74 2.65
CA PRO A 124 -1.08 14.23 2.93
C PRO A 124 -1.89 14.11 1.63
N LEU A 125 -2.78 13.12 1.59
CA LEU A 125 -3.71 13.03 0.48
C LEU A 125 -4.79 14.09 0.67
N GLU A 126 -4.93 14.99 -0.30
CA GLU A 126 -5.87 16.11 -0.25
C GLU A 126 -6.88 16.02 -1.39
N LEU A 127 -8.16 16.14 -1.07
CA LEU A 127 -9.25 16.31 -2.04
C LEU A 127 -10.07 17.54 -1.67
N VAL A 128 -10.60 18.22 -2.69
CA VAL A 128 -11.45 19.40 -2.52
C VAL A 128 -12.80 19.14 -3.16
N GLY A 129 -13.87 19.45 -2.44
CA GLY A 129 -15.25 19.28 -2.88
C GLY A 129 -16.04 20.57 -2.71
N TRP A 130 -16.99 20.81 -3.61
CA TRP A 130 -17.92 21.94 -3.52
C TRP A 130 -19.05 21.59 -2.58
N VAL A 131 -19.46 22.54 -1.74
CA VAL A 131 -20.62 22.36 -0.86
C VAL A 131 -21.89 22.46 -1.70
N LEU A 132 -22.79 21.49 -1.55
CA LEU A 132 -24.07 21.51 -2.23
C LEU A 132 -25.03 22.40 -1.44
N ASP A 133 -25.46 23.49 -2.06
CA ASP A 133 -26.42 24.41 -1.46
C ASP A 133 -27.83 23.78 -1.48
N THR A 134 -28.11 22.91 -0.50
CA THR A 134 -29.37 22.16 -0.39
C THR A 134 -30.56 23.09 -0.11
N THR A 135 -30.30 24.31 0.34
CA THR A 135 -31.29 25.38 0.58
C THR A 135 -31.98 25.86 -0.69
N ALA A 136 -31.30 25.83 -1.84
CA ALA A 136 -31.85 26.30 -3.12
C ALA A 136 -32.90 25.35 -3.73
N GLN A 137 -33.02 24.11 -3.24
CA GLN A 137 -33.89 23.09 -3.83
C GLN A 137 -35.32 23.07 -3.26
N GLN A 138 -35.59 23.79 -2.17
CA GLN A 138 -36.93 23.84 -1.54
C GLN A 138 -37.86 24.92 -2.10
N GLU A 139 -37.36 25.91 -2.86
CA GLU A 139 -38.20 26.96 -3.48
C GLU A 139 -38.71 26.62 -4.89
N ALA A 140 -38.30 25.49 -5.47
CA ALA A 140 -38.59 25.14 -6.86
C ALA A 140 -39.72 24.09 -7.04
N SER A 141 -40.74 24.08 -6.18
CA SER A 141 -41.96 23.31 -6.42
C SER A 141 -43.22 24.20 -6.28
N PRO A 142 -43.90 24.55 -7.39
CA PRO A 142 -45.21 25.21 -7.37
C PRO A 142 -46.35 24.27 -6.95
#